data_AF-A0A969QPM7-F1
#
_entry.id   AF-A0A969QPM7-F1
#
_cell.length_a   1.000
_cell.length_b   1.000
_cell.length_c   1.000
_cell.angle_alpha   90.00
_cell.angle_beta   90.00
_cell.angle_gamma   90.00
#
_symmetry.space_group_name_H-M   'P 1'
#
loop_
_entity.id
_entity.type
_entity.pdbx_description
1 polymer ?
#
loop_
_entity_poly.entity_id
_entity_poly.type
_entity_poly.pdbx_seq_one_letter_code
_entity_poly.pdbx_strand_id
1 'polypeptide(L)'
;MILSPLNLKNTSLILVIAVLEELKLESPTVRDDPASLLLSIGALAGRPVTAAAPLKISEDPSLSLGPIKRFVFCYVLRQARERVCSRENLRFERTRLFGRVRAILRELGNRLHADGLLENSPDVFYLELGEILAAWEATGTTQHLSILAQQRRTEFETYETSTAPPDRFETRGPIHRYQKFETTQSPDTTESSLTGSGACPGRVTGKVRVVLDPRGARLEPGEILVARQTDPGWVILFPTAAGC
;
A
#
# COMPACT_ATOMS: atom_id res chain seq x y z
N MET A 1 19.93 -28.58 35.85
CA MET A 1 19.28 -29.59 34.99
C MET A 1 18.71 -28.85 33.80
N ILE A 2 19.37 -28.98 32.64
CA ILE A 2 18.87 -28.98 31.24
C ILE A 2 17.56 -28.20 31.01
N LEU A 3 17.52 -27.11 30.24
CA LEU A 3 17.32 -27.09 28.77
C LEU A 3 17.85 -25.75 28.19
N SER A 4 18.95 -25.79 27.42
CA SER A 4 19.03 -25.73 25.95
C SER A 4 18.67 -24.38 25.30
N PRO A 5 19.56 -23.82 24.46
CA PRO A 5 19.37 -22.53 23.78
C PRO A 5 18.39 -22.68 22.63
N LEU A 6 17.39 -21.78 22.55
CA LEU A 6 16.50 -21.72 21.39
C LEU A 6 17.32 -21.34 20.15
N ASN A 7 17.38 -22.31 19.24
CA ASN A 7 18.09 -22.31 17.99
C ASN A 7 17.51 -21.24 17.04
N LEU A 8 18.23 -20.12 16.86
CA LEU A 8 17.90 -19.00 15.97
C LEU A 8 18.11 -19.29 14.46
N LYS A 9 18.15 -20.56 14.04
CA LYS A 9 18.55 -20.92 12.66
C LYS A 9 17.46 -20.88 11.58
N ASN A 10 16.24 -20.42 11.87
CA ASN A 10 15.16 -20.46 10.88
C ASN A 10 14.32 -19.19 10.76
N THR A 11 14.89 -18.03 11.10
CA THR A 11 14.30 -16.76 10.65
C THR A 11 14.68 -16.60 9.18
N SER A 12 13.87 -17.16 8.29
CA SER A 12 13.81 -16.67 6.92
C SER A 12 13.64 -15.15 7.01
N LEU A 13 14.70 -14.40 6.71
CA LEU A 13 14.61 -13.00 6.36
C LEU A 13 13.74 -12.96 5.11
N ILE A 14 12.43 -12.99 5.30
CA ILE A 14 11.48 -12.59 4.29
C ILE A 14 11.70 -11.09 4.19
N LEU A 15 12.62 -10.70 3.30
CA LEU A 15 12.66 -9.34 2.80
C LEU A 15 11.30 -9.12 2.15
N VAL A 16 10.35 -8.57 2.90
CA VAL A 16 9.06 -8.17 2.36
C VAL A 16 9.37 -6.99 1.43
N ILE A 17 9.60 -7.30 0.15
CA ILE A 17 9.70 -6.28 -0.88
C ILE A 17 8.28 -5.76 -1.06
N ALA A 18 7.98 -4.70 -0.32
CA ALA A 18 6.77 -3.93 -0.44
C ALA A 18 6.70 -3.31 -1.83
N VAL A 19 5.59 -3.51 -2.53
CA VAL A 19 5.33 -2.91 -3.84
C VAL A 19 4.33 -1.78 -3.66
N LEU A 20 4.60 -0.62 -4.26
CA LEU A 20 3.67 0.50 -4.29
C LEU A 20 2.35 0.07 -4.95
N GLU A 21 1.21 0.50 -4.40
CA GLU A 21 -0.10 0.17 -4.98
C GLU A 21 -0.32 -1.34 -5.19
N GLU A 22 0.04 -2.16 -4.19
CA GLU A 22 0.05 -3.63 -4.29
C GLU A 22 -1.26 -4.29 -4.77
N LEU A 23 -2.39 -3.59 -4.63
CA LEU A 23 -3.73 -4.07 -5.03
C LEU A 23 -4.16 -3.62 -6.42
N LYS A 24 -3.48 -2.64 -7.02
CA LYS A 24 -3.76 -2.12 -8.35
C LYS A 24 -3.08 -3.02 -9.37
N LEU A 25 -3.83 -3.75 -10.19
CA LEU A 25 -3.27 -4.85 -11.02
C LEU A 25 -2.43 -4.32 -12.19
N GLU A 26 -2.72 -3.10 -12.63
CA GLU A 26 -2.03 -2.38 -13.69
C GLU A 26 -0.67 -1.80 -13.26
N SER A 27 -0.47 -1.56 -11.95
CA SER A 27 0.77 -0.94 -11.47
C SER A 27 1.99 -1.85 -11.71
N PRO A 28 3.14 -1.30 -12.13
CA PRO A 28 4.35 -2.08 -12.35
C PRO A 28 4.88 -2.63 -11.02
N THR A 29 5.31 -3.90 -11.02
CA THR A 29 6.02 -4.50 -9.90
C THR A 29 7.52 -4.24 -10.00
N VAL A 30 8.25 -4.50 -8.90
CA VAL A 30 9.72 -4.59 -8.89
C VAL A 30 10.30 -5.64 -9.85
N ARG A 31 9.51 -6.61 -10.30
CA ARG A 31 9.94 -7.59 -11.32
C ARG A 31 9.83 -7.02 -12.73
N ASP A 32 8.93 -6.06 -12.92
CA ASP A 32 8.72 -5.39 -14.20
C ASP A 32 9.70 -4.23 -14.35
N ASP A 33 9.84 -3.43 -13.29
CA ASP A 33 10.79 -2.33 -13.20
C ASP A 33 11.57 -2.40 -11.86
N PRO A 34 12.83 -2.88 -11.89
CA PRO A 34 13.65 -2.97 -10.70
C PRO A 34 14.21 -1.62 -10.24
N ALA A 35 14.04 -0.53 -11.00
CA ALA A 35 14.68 0.76 -10.71
C ALA A 35 14.35 1.28 -9.31
N SER A 36 13.08 1.20 -8.90
CA SER A 36 12.63 1.63 -7.57
C SER A 36 13.35 0.89 -6.43
N LEU A 37 13.53 -0.43 -6.57
CA LEU A 37 14.25 -1.27 -5.61
C LEU A 37 15.75 -0.94 -5.60
N LEU A 38 16.36 -0.78 -6.77
CA LEU A 38 17.79 -0.48 -6.90
C LEU A 38 18.14 0.89 -6.31
N LEU A 39 17.31 1.91 -6.56
CA LEU A 39 17.45 3.24 -5.95
C LEU A 39 17.33 3.18 -4.43
N SER A 40 16.40 2.38 -3.92
CA SER A 40 16.22 2.17 -2.48
C SER A 40 17.44 1.50 -1.83
N ILE A 41 17.98 0.46 -2.48
CA ILE A 41 19.21 -0.21 -2.04
C ILE A 41 20.38 0.77 -2.03
N GLY A 42 20.54 1.56 -3.09
CA GLY A 42 21.60 2.58 -3.17
C GLY A 42 21.47 3.63 -2.06
N ALA A 43 20.25 4.12 -1.80
CA ALA A 43 19.98 5.06 -0.74
C ALA A 43 20.27 4.49 0.66
N LEU A 44 20.00 3.20 0.89
CA LEU A 44 20.31 2.52 2.16
C LEU A 44 21.80 2.21 2.31
N ALA A 45 22.48 1.80 1.23
CA ALA A 45 23.90 1.46 1.25
C ALA A 45 24.80 2.66 1.59
N GLY A 46 24.38 3.87 1.25
CA GLY A 46 25.10 5.11 1.60
C GLY A 46 24.95 5.53 3.07
N ARG A 47 24.15 4.82 3.88
CA ARG A 47 23.88 5.22 5.27
C ARG A 47 24.85 4.53 6.22
N PRO A 48 25.42 5.26 7.19
CA PRO A 48 26.11 4.61 8.29
C PRO A 48 25.11 3.68 8.99
N VAL A 49 25.49 2.42 9.21
CA VAL A 49 24.71 1.47 10.00
C VAL A 49 24.77 1.94 11.44
N THR A 50 23.88 2.85 11.82
CA THR A 50 23.69 3.21 13.22
C THR A 50 23.05 2.00 13.88
N ALA A 51 23.73 1.41 14.86
CA ALA A 51 23.13 0.36 15.68
C ALA A 51 21.78 0.87 16.19
N ALA A 52 20.70 0.13 15.91
CA ALA A 52 19.38 0.47 16.39
C ALA A 52 19.49 0.72 17.90
N ALA A 53 19.09 1.92 18.34
CA ALA A 53 19.05 2.21 19.76
C ALA A 53 18.27 1.09 20.44
N PRO A 54 18.78 0.51 21.56
CA PRO A 54 18.07 -0.56 22.23
C PRO A 54 16.66 -0.05 22.51
N LEU A 55 15.66 -0.78 22.02
CA LEU A 55 14.27 -0.50 22.32
C LEU A 55 14.18 -0.36 23.83
N LYS A 56 13.76 0.80 24.33
CA LYS A 56 13.41 0.96 25.74
C LYS A 56 12.24 0.02 25.99
N ILE A 57 12.54 -1.16 26.50
CA ILE A 57 11.54 -2.13 26.91
C ILE A 57 10.83 -1.45 28.09
N SER A 58 9.63 -0.94 27.83
CA SER A 58 8.66 -0.60 28.86
C SER A 58 8.65 -1.74 29.88
N GLU A 59 8.73 -1.43 31.17
CA GLU A 59 8.59 -2.43 32.24
C GLU A 59 7.41 -3.36 31.92
N ASP A 60 7.61 -4.67 32.09
CA ASP A 60 6.58 -5.65 31.77
C ASP A 60 5.37 -5.41 32.70
N PRO A 61 4.24 -4.94 32.17
CA PRO A 61 3.08 -4.59 32.98
C PRO A 61 2.48 -5.82 33.68
N SER A 62 2.89 -7.04 33.32
CA SER A 62 2.46 -8.26 33.99
C SER A 62 3.04 -8.41 35.41
N LEU A 63 4.14 -7.72 35.73
CA LEU A 63 4.82 -7.81 37.03
C LEU A 63 4.07 -7.08 38.16
N SER A 64 3.23 -6.09 37.84
CA SER A 64 2.42 -5.34 38.81
C SER A 64 1.02 -5.95 39.05
N LEU A 65 0.69 -7.07 38.40
CA LEU A 65 -0.63 -7.70 38.44
C LEU A 65 -0.68 -8.89 39.43
N GLY A 66 -1.80 -9.04 40.14
CA GLY A 66 -2.10 -10.25 40.92
C GLY A 66 -2.21 -11.52 40.05
N PRO A 67 -2.15 -12.73 40.64
CA PRO A 67 -1.93 -13.98 39.90
C PRO A 67 -2.99 -14.29 38.83
N ILE A 68 -4.27 -14.07 39.12
CA ILE A 68 -5.37 -14.30 38.17
C ILE A 68 -5.29 -13.30 37.01
N LYS A 69 -5.10 -12.01 37.31
CA LYS A 69 -4.99 -10.96 36.29
C LYS A 69 -3.76 -11.18 35.42
N ARG A 70 -2.66 -11.64 36.00
CA ARG A 70 -1.43 -12.00 35.27
C ARG A 70 -1.66 -13.16 34.30
N PHE A 71 -2.37 -14.22 34.73
CA PHE A 71 -2.71 -15.34 33.85
C PHE A 71 -3.54 -14.88 32.64
N VAL A 72 -4.60 -14.10 32.88
CA VAL A 72 -5.45 -13.55 31.81
C VAL A 72 -4.64 -12.62 30.90
N PHE A 73 -3.81 -11.74 31.46
CA PHE A 73 -2.93 -10.84 30.70
C PHE A 73 -1.99 -11.61 29.78
N CYS A 74 -1.28 -12.62 30.29
CA CYS A 74 -0.36 -13.43 29.49
C CYS A 74 -1.10 -14.19 28.38
N TYR A 75 -2.30 -14.72 28.66
CA TYR A 75 -3.12 -15.37 27.65
C TYR A 75 -3.53 -14.39 26.53
N VAL A 76 -4.04 -13.21 26.89
CA VAL A 76 -4.45 -12.17 25.92
C VAL A 76 -3.24 -11.65 25.15
N LEU A 77 -2.10 -11.42 25.80
CA LEU A 77 -0.87 -10.98 25.14
C LEU A 77 -0.36 -11.99 24.12
N ARG A 78 -0.40 -13.29 24.45
CA ARG A 78 -0.08 -14.37 23.51
C ARG A 78 -1.01 -14.34 22.30
N GLN A 79 -2.32 -14.29 22.55
CA GLN A 79 -3.32 -14.21 21.48
C GLN A 79 -3.12 -12.95 20.62
N ALA A 80 -2.88 -11.79 21.22
CA ALA A 80 -2.65 -10.54 20.50
C ALA A 80 -1.42 -10.64 19.56
N ARG A 81 -0.30 -11.18 20.05
CA ARG A 81 0.91 -11.42 19.23
C ARG A 81 0.64 -12.36 18.07
N GLU A 82 -0.03 -13.49 18.32
CA GLU A 82 -0.41 -14.46 17.28
C GLU A 82 -1.33 -13.83 16.22
N ARG A 83 -2.31 -13.03 16.64
CA ARG A 83 -3.26 -12.36 15.73
C ARG A 83 -2.63 -11.24 14.92
N VAL A 84 -1.71 -10.45 15.49
CA VAL A 84 -0.94 -9.46 14.73
C VAL A 84 -0.10 -10.15 13.66
N CYS A 85 0.61 -11.23 14.00
CA CYS A 85 1.36 -12.02 13.01
C CYS A 85 0.44 -12.58 11.92
N SER A 86 -0.71 -13.15 12.30
CA SER A 86 -1.70 -13.66 11.35
C SER A 86 -2.25 -12.58 10.41
N ARG A 87 -2.46 -11.36 10.92
CA ARG A 87 -2.92 -10.20 10.12
C ARG A 87 -1.89 -9.83 9.05
N GLU A 88 -0.61 -9.75 9.43
CA GLU A 88 0.46 -9.44 8.48
C GLU A 88 0.65 -10.55 7.45
N ASN A 89 0.55 -11.83 7.86
CA ASN A 89 0.59 -12.97 6.93
C ASN A 89 -0.57 -12.94 5.93
N LEU A 90 -1.79 -12.63 6.39
CA LEU A 90 -2.96 -12.50 5.50
C LEU A 90 -2.74 -11.40 4.46
N ARG A 91 -2.19 -10.25 4.89
CA ARG A 91 -1.83 -9.16 3.99
C ARG A 91 -0.84 -9.64 2.93
N PHE A 92 0.22 -10.34 3.35
CA PHE A 92 1.24 -10.86 2.44
C PHE A 92 0.67 -11.87 1.43
N GLU A 93 -0.14 -12.84 1.87
CA GLU A 93 -0.74 -13.82 0.96
C GLU A 93 -1.72 -13.17 -0.03
N ARG A 94 -2.42 -12.11 0.39
CA ARG A 94 -3.25 -11.31 -0.53
C ARG A 94 -2.38 -10.68 -1.63
N THR A 95 -1.27 -10.03 -1.27
CA THR A 95 -0.35 -9.45 -2.26
C THR A 95 0.21 -10.50 -3.22
N ARG A 96 0.54 -11.69 -2.71
CA ARG A 96 0.98 -12.83 -3.53
C ARG A 96 -0.09 -13.33 -4.51
N LEU A 97 -1.36 -13.38 -4.07
CA LEU A 97 -2.49 -13.71 -4.94
C LEU A 97 -2.64 -12.68 -6.06
N PHE A 98 -2.65 -11.38 -5.73
CA PHE A 98 -2.74 -10.31 -6.72
C PHE A 98 -1.60 -10.34 -7.73
N GLY A 99 -0.37 -10.66 -7.29
CA GLY A 99 0.76 -10.87 -8.20
C GLY A 99 0.55 -11.98 -9.22
N ARG A 100 -0.15 -13.07 -8.85
CA ARG A 100 -0.51 -14.15 -9.79
C ARG A 100 -1.61 -13.72 -10.74
N VAL A 101 -2.67 -13.08 -10.23
CA VAL A 101 -3.78 -12.57 -11.05
C VAL A 101 -3.26 -11.57 -12.08
N ARG A 102 -2.37 -10.66 -11.69
CA ARG A 102 -1.69 -9.72 -12.59
C ARG A 102 -0.97 -10.43 -13.74
N ALA A 103 -0.20 -11.48 -13.44
CA ALA A 103 0.50 -12.24 -14.46
C ALA A 103 -0.46 -12.90 -15.47
N ILE A 104 -1.58 -13.44 -14.98
CA ILE A 104 -2.63 -14.04 -15.82
C ILE A 104 -3.27 -12.98 -16.73
N LEU A 105 -3.68 -11.83 -16.16
CA LEU A 105 -4.33 -10.76 -16.94
C LEU A 105 -3.41 -10.17 -18.00
N ARG A 106 -2.12 -10.00 -17.69
CA ARG A 106 -1.15 -9.53 -18.69
C ARG A 106 -0.98 -10.50 -19.84
N GLU A 107 -0.90 -11.79 -19.54
CA GLU A 107 -0.82 -12.82 -20.57
C GLU A 107 -2.10 -12.85 -21.43
N LEU A 108 -3.27 -12.67 -20.83
CA LEU A 108 -4.52 -12.50 -21.58
C LEU A 108 -4.49 -11.25 -22.46
N GLY A 109 -4.00 -10.11 -21.94
CA GLY A 109 -3.82 -8.89 -22.73
C GLY A 109 -2.88 -9.08 -23.92
N ASN A 110 -1.75 -9.78 -23.73
CA ASN A 110 -0.82 -10.12 -24.81
C ASN A 110 -1.50 -10.95 -25.90
N ARG A 111 -2.32 -11.94 -25.52
CA ARG A 111 -3.04 -12.80 -26.47
C ARG A 111 -4.13 -12.04 -27.22
N LEU A 112 -4.95 -11.27 -26.51
CA LEU A 112 -5.99 -10.44 -27.13
C LEU A 112 -5.39 -9.41 -28.11
N HIS A 113 -4.22 -8.86 -27.79
CA HIS A 113 -3.48 -8.00 -28.70
C HIS A 113 -2.95 -8.77 -29.93
N ALA A 114 -2.37 -9.95 -29.74
CA ALA A 114 -1.90 -10.80 -30.83
C ALA A 114 -3.05 -11.23 -31.78
N ASP A 115 -4.25 -11.40 -31.24
CA ASP A 115 -5.48 -11.71 -32.00
C ASP A 115 -6.10 -10.46 -32.65
N GLY A 116 -5.52 -9.27 -32.47
CA GLY A 116 -5.98 -8.00 -33.03
C GLY A 116 -7.23 -7.42 -32.36
N LEU A 117 -7.64 -7.97 -31.20
CA LEU A 117 -8.80 -7.50 -30.43
C LEU A 117 -8.46 -6.27 -29.57
N LEU A 118 -7.18 -6.08 -29.22
CA LEU A 118 -6.65 -4.92 -28.50
C LEU A 118 -5.56 -4.22 -29.32
N GLU A 119 -5.49 -2.89 -29.21
CA GLU A 119 -4.42 -2.10 -29.85
C GLU A 119 -3.10 -2.26 -29.11
N ASN A 120 -3.11 -2.30 -27.77
CA ASN A 120 -1.93 -2.60 -26.95
C ASN A 120 -2.26 -3.64 -25.87
N SER A 121 -1.30 -4.49 -25.54
CA SER A 121 -1.46 -5.50 -24.48
C SER A 121 -1.86 -4.93 -23.09
N PRO A 122 -1.34 -3.77 -22.65
CA PRO A 122 -1.76 -3.16 -21.38
C PRO A 122 -3.21 -2.65 -21.35
N ASP A 123 -3.86 -2.50 -22.52
CA ASP A 123 -5.23 -2.00 -22.59
C ASP A 123 -6.24 -2.96 -21.94
N VAL A 124 -5.82 -4.21 -21.68
CA VAL A 124 -6.58 -5.22 -20.90
C VAL A 124 -7.01 -4.72 -19.53
N PHE A 125 -6.26 -3.80 -18.91
CA PHE A 125 -6.58 -3.26 -17.58
C PHE A 125 -7.74 -2.23 -17.60
N TYR A 126 -8.17 -1.80 -18.79
CA TYR A 126 -9.37 -0.96 -18.96
C TYR A 126 -10.61 -1.78 -19.32
N LEU A 127 -10.50 -3.12 -19.32
CA LEU A 127 -11.62 -4.03 -19.53
C LEU A 127 -12.09 -4.63 -18.21
N GLU A 128 -13.38 -4.90 -18.12
CA GLU A 128 -13.93 -5.67 -17.01
C GLU A 128 -13.59 -7.16 -17.16
N LEU A 129 -13.46 -7.88 -16.04
CA LEU A 129 -13.12 -9.31 -16.09
C LEU A 129 -14.12 -10.12 -16.93
N GLY A 130 -15.40 -9.79 -16.85
CA GLY A 130 -16.44 -10.44 -17.65
C GLY A 130 -16.25 -10.24 -19.16
N GLU A 131 -15.77 -9.06 -19.58
CA GLU A 131 -15.51 -8.75 -20.99
C GLU A 131 -14.30 -9.52 -21.50
N ILE A 132 -13.24 -9.62 -20.70
CA ILE A 132 -12.04 -10.41 -21.03
C ILE A 132 -12.40 -11.89 -21.18
N LEU A 133 -13.16 -12.43 -20.22
CA LEU A 133 -13.58 -13.84 -20.27
C LEU A 133 -14.54 -14.12 -21.43
N ALA A 134 -15.49 -13.22 -21.69
CA ALA A 134 -16.43 -13.39 -22.80
C ALA A 134 -15.75 -13.27 -24.17
N ALA A 135 -14.71 -12.45 -24.29
CA ALA A 135 -13.85 -12.39 -25.48
C ALA A 135 -13.14 -13.73 -25.71
N TRP A 136 -12.59 -14.32 -24.65
CA TRP A 136 -11.90 -15.60 -24.69
C TRP A 136 -12.84 -16.77 -25.02
N GLU A 137 -14.03 -16.78 -24.45
CA GLU A 137 -15.05 -17.82 -24.68
C GLU A 137 -15.84 -17.62 -25.99
N ALA A 138 -15.59 -16.54 -26.72
CA ALA A 138 -16.36 -16.11 -27.89
C ALA A 138 -17.87 -15.97 -27.61
N THR A 139 -18.22 -15.59 -26.37
CA THR A 139 -19.59 -15.32 -25.90
C THR A 139 -19.87 -13.82 -25.78
N GLY A 140 -18.87 -12.98 -26.02
CA GLY A 140 -18.95 -11.54 -25.92
C GLY A 140 -19.93 -10.92 -26.90
N THR A 141 -20.73 -9.96 -26.41
CA THR A 141 -21.61 -9.11 -27.23
C THR A 141 -20.88 -7.88 -27.77
N THR A 142 -19.80 -7.47 -27.12
CA THR A 142 -18.95 -6.35 -27.53
C THR A 142 -17.96 -6.80 -28.58
N GLN A 143 -18.11 -6.31 -29.81
CA GLN A 143 -17.26 -6.68 -30.95
C GLN A 143 -15.93 -5.90 -31.00
N HIS A 144 -15.86 -4.71 -30.38
CA HIS A 144 -14.71 -3.80 -30.47
C HIS A 144 -14.12 -3.48 -29.09
N LEU A 145 -13.38 -4.44 -28.53
CA LEU A 145 -12.74 -4.30 -27.22
C LEU A 145 -11.68 -3.19 -27.21
N SER A 146 -10.94 -2.99 -28.31
CA SER A 146 -9.96 -1.91 -28.45
C SER A 146 -10.58 -0.53 -28.25
N ILE A 147 -11.72 -0.25 -28.90
CA ILE A 147 -12.43 1.03 -28.79
C ILE A 147 -12.93 1.24 -27.35
N LEU A 148 -13.49 0.20 -26.74
CA LEU A 148 -13.97 0.25 -25.36
C LEU A 148 -12.84 0.54 -24.37
N ALA A 149 -11.72 -0.15 -24.51
CA ALA A 149 -10.54 0.06 -23.66
C ALA A 149 -9.97 1.48 -23.84
N GLN A 150 -9.89 1.98 -25.07
CA GLN A 150 -9.42 3.34 -25.36
C GLN A 150 -10.34 4.42 -24.76
N GLN A 151 -11.66 4.23 -24.87
CA GLN A 151 -12.64 5.14 -24.28
C GLN A 151 -12.46 5.23 -22.77
N ARG A 152 -12.37 4.08 -22.09
CA ARG A 152 -12.16 4.03 -20.63
C ARG A 152 -10.79 4.56 -20.23
N ARG A 153 -9.75 4.32 -21.03
CA ARG A 153 -8.44 4.93 -20.79
C ARG A 153 -8.51 6.45 -20.75
N THR A 154 -9.17 7.06 -21.74
CA THR A 154 -9.37 8.51 -21.80
C THR A 154 -10.17 9.02 -20.60
N GLU A 155 -11.17 8.27 -20.18
CA GLU A 155 -11.96 8.56 -18.98
C GLU A 155 -11.09 8.54 -17.71
N PHE A 156 -10.24 7.52 -17.53
CA PHE A 156 -9.30 7.43 -16.40
C PHE A 156 -8.24 8.54 -16.39
N GLU A 157 -7.73 8.95 -17.54
CA GLU A 157 -6.82 10.10 -17.67
C GLU A 157 -7.51 11.40 -17.22
N THR A 158 -8.82 11.53 -17.46
CA THR A 158 -9.61 12.64 -16.94
C THR A 158 -9.71 12.58 -15.40
N TYR A 159 -9.83 11.37 -14.82
CA TYR A 159 -9.91 11.21 -13.37
C TYR A 159 -8.62 11.61 -12.65
N GLU A 160 -7.45 11.33 -13.22
CA GLU A 160 -6.15 11.71 -12.63
C GLU A 160 -6.00 13.22 -12.44
N THR A 161 -6.62 14.03 -13.31
CA THR A 161 -6.55 15.50 -13.24
C THR A 161 -7.75 16.14 -12.55
N SER A 162 -8.84 15.38 -12.39
CA SER A 162 -10.06 15.86 -11.73
C SER A 162 -9.92 15.89 -10.20
N THR A 163 -10.80 16.65 -9.55
CA THR A 163 -10.89 16.64 -8.09
C THR A 163 -11.35 15.28 -7.59
N ALA A 164 -10.53 14.63 -6.77
CA ALA A 164 -10.89 13.36 -6.15
C ALA A 164 -12.19 13.50 -5.34
N PRO A 165 -13.06 12.48 -5.35
CA PRO A 165 -14.22 12.46 -4.48
C PRO A 165 -13.75 12.51 -3.00
N PRO A 166 -14.56 13.10 -2.11
CA PRO A 166 -14.23 13.16 -0.70
C PRO A 166 -14.23 11.75 -0.07
N ASP A 167 -13.50 11.56 1.02
CA ASP A 167 -13.39 10.28 1.74
C ASP A 167 -14.75 9.74 2.21
N ARG A 168 -15.71 10.63 2.43
CA ARG A 168 -17.10 10.31 2.77
C ARG A 168 -18.05 11.23 2.01
N PHE A 169 -18.92 10.63 1.21
CA PHE A 169 -20.04 11.28 0.54
C PHE A 169 -21.29 10.39 0.61
N GLU A 170 -22.44 10.98 0.35
CA GLU A 170 -23.72 10.27 0.24
C GLU A 170 -24.34 10.53 -1.13
N THR A 171 -24.93 9.48 -1.70
CA THR A 171 -25.70 9.57 -2.95
C THR A 171 -27.14 9.16 -2.72
N ARG A 172 -28.09 9.82 -3.37
CA ARG A 172 -29.53 9.56 -3.34
C ARG A 172 -30.08 9.45 -4.75
N GLY A 173 -30.54 8.25 -5.13
CA GLY A 173 -31.02 7.98 -6.48
C GLY A 173 -29.90 7.58 -7.45
N PRO A 174 -30.13 7.66 -8.78
CA PRO A 174 -29.20 7.11 -9.77
C PRO A 174 -27.85 7.84 -9.81
N ILE A 175 -26.75 7.07 -9.73
CA ILE A 175 -25.37 7.58 -9.62
C ILE A 175 -24.95 8.41 -10.84
N HIS A 176 -25.44 8.08 -12.04
CA HIS A 176 -25.10 8.82 -13.28
C HIS A 176 -25.53 10.29 -13.28
N ARG A 177 -26.38 10.72 -12.33
CA ARG A 177 -26.83 12.12 -12.22
C ARG A 177 -25.83 13.01 -11.47
N TYR A 178 -24.85 12.42 -10.79
CA TYR A 178 -23.89 13.15 -9.98
C TYR A 178 -22.72 13.61 -10.85
N GLN A 179 -22.53 14.93 -10.96
CA GLN A 179 -21.34 15.50 -11.59
C GLN A 179 -20.17 15.62 -10.60
N LYS A 180 -20.47 15.79 -9.31
CA LYS A 180 -19.50 15.85 -8.21
C LYS A 180 -20.07 15.14 -6.99
N PHE A 181 -19.19 14.54 -6.22
CA PHE A 181 -19.51 13.97 -4.92
C PHE A 181 -19.12 14.97 -3.84
N GLU A 182 -20.09 15.34 -3.01
CA GLU A 182 -19.89 16.34 -1.95
C GLU A 182 -19.93 15.67 -0.59
N THR A 183 -19.09 16.14 0.32
CA THR A 183 -19.14 15.69 1.71
C THR A 183 -20.20 16.47 2.47
N THR A 184 -20.86 15.80 3.41
CA THR A 184 -21.79 16.43 4.35
C THR A 184 -21.08 17.07 5.56
N GLN A 185 -19.75 16.95 5.65
CA GLN A 185 -18.97 17.50 6.76
C GLN A 185 -18.23 18.78 6.34
N SER A 186 -18.54 19.89 7.02
CA SER A 186 -17.76 21.12 6.90
C SER A 186 -16.49 21.01 7.75
N PRO A 187 -15.31 21.39 7.25
CA PRO A 187 -14.12 21.43 8.08
C PRO A 187 -14.20 22.62 9.05
N ASP A 188 -14.17 22.36 10.35
CA ASP A 188 -14.01 23.38 11.40
C ASP A 188 -12.61 24.01 11.27
N THR A 189 -12.48 25.01 10.39
CA THR A 189 -11.19 25.66 10.10
C THR A 189 -11.24 27.13 10.52
N THR A 190 -11.35 27.35 11.83
CA THR A 190 -11.37 28.71 12.42
C THR A 190 -10.00 29.18 12.88
N GLU A 191 -8.96 28.33 12.80
CA GLU A 191 -7.62 28.61 13.32
C GLU A 191 -6.53 28.52 12.25
N SER A 192 -5.46 29.30 12.42
CA SER A 192 -4.27 29.33 11.56
C SER A 192 -3.37 28.10 11.68
N SER A 193 -3.84 27.03 12.37
CA SER A 193 -3.08 25.82 12.63
C SER A 193 -3.78 24.60 12.00
N LEU A 194 -2.99 23.73 11.35
CA LEU A 194 -3.47 22.45 10.84
C LEU A 194 -3.52 21.45 11.99
N THR A 195 -4.66 20.80 12.19
CA THR A 195 -4.87 19.77 13.21
C THR A 195 -5.09 18.40 12.57
N GLY A 196 -4.79 17.33 13.31
CA GLY A 196 -4.91 15.97 12.84
C GLY A 196 -4.79 14.95 13.97
N SER A 197 -4.93 13.67 13.64
CA SER A 197 -4.76 12.58 14.59
C SER A 197 -3.29 12.15 14.67
N GLY A 198 -2.68 12.30 15.84
CA GLY A 198 -1.30 11.86 16.07
C GLY A 198 -1.18 10.33 16.15
N ALA A 199 -0.26 9.75 15.37
CA ALA A 199 -0.01 8.30 15.35
C ALA A 199 1.06 7.85 16.36
N CYS A 200 2.04 8.71 16.68
CA CYS A 200 3.15 8.42 17.57
C CYS A 200 3.42 9.62 18.50
N PRO A 201 3.69 9.42 19.80
CA PRO A 201 4.05 10.51 20.69
C PRO A 201 5.42 11.11 20.31
N GLY A 202 5.48 12.42 20.17
CA GLY A 202 6.72 13.14 19.88
C GLY A 202 6.44 14.58 19.46
N ARG A 203 7.46 15.44 19.55
CA ARG A 203 7.45 16.79 18.98
C ARG A 203 8.75 17.02 18.24
N VAL A 204 8.66 17.42 16.99
CA VAL A 204 9.81 17.70 16.13
C VAL A 204 9.55 18.98 15.36
N THR A 205 10.61 19.70 15.01
CA THR A 205 10.57 20.86 14.13
C THR A 205 11.64 20.66 13.07
N GLY A 206 11.26 20.79 11.81
CA GLY A 206 12.12 20.49 10.68
C GLY A 206 11.53 21.01 9.38
N LYS A 207 12.33 21.01 8.32
CA LYS A 207 11.88 21.43 7.00
C LYS A 207 10.89 20.40 6.45
N VAL A 208 9.75 20.86 5.96
CA VAL A 208 8.74 20.00 5.35
C VAL A 208 9.17 19.60 3.94
N ARG A 209 9.04 18.31 3.63
CA ARG A 209 9.21 17.72 2.31
C ARG A 209 7.91 17.06 1.88
N VAL A 210 7.20 17.68 0.93
CA VAL A 210 6.01 17.09 0.32
C VAL A 210 6.44 16.09 -0.75
N VAL A 211 6.07 14.82 -0.58
CA VAL A 211 6.33 13.73 -1.52
C VAL A 211 4.99 13.16 -1.94
N LEU A 212 4.72 13.12 -3.25
CA LEU A 212 3.49 12.54 -3.80
C LEU A 212 3.71 11.11 -4.31
N ASP A 213 4.94 10.78 -4.68
CA ASP A 213 5.38 9.46 -5.14
C ASP A 213 6.73 9.13 -4.48
N PRO A 214 6.86 8.01 -3.75
CA PRO A 214 8.11 7.66 -3.10
C PRO A 214 9.17 7.13 -4.09
N ARG A 215 8.80 6.82 -5.34
CA ARG A 215 9.74 6.34 -6.36
C ARG A 215 10.74 7.44 -6.70
N GLY A 216 12.02 7.20 -6.40
CA GLY A 216 13.11 8.16 -6.62
C GLY A 216 13.09 9.37 -5.67
N ALA A 217 12.15 9.42 -4.71
CA ALA A 217 12.14 10.45 -3.71
C ALA A 217 13.34 10.31 -2.75
N ARG A 218 13.93 11.44 -2.39
CA ARG A 218 15.00 11.52 -1.41
C ARG A 218 14.61 12.50 -0.31
N LEU A 219 14.78 12.06 0.92
CA LEU A 219 14.70 12.94 2.09
C LEU A 219 16.09 13.18 2.63
N GLU A 220 16.31 14.40 3.10
CA GLU A 220 17.52 14.73 3.86
C GLU A 220 17.29 14.52 5.37
N PRO A 221 18.32 14.18 6.16
CA PRO A 221 18.17 14.01 7.60
C PRO A 221 17.61 15.27 8.27
N GLY A 222 16.59 15.11 9.11
CA GLY A 222 15.93 16.24 9.79
C GLY A 222 14.70 16.80 9.06
N GLU A 223 14.42 16.34 7.83
CA GLU A 223 13.19 16.72 7.12
C GLU A 223 11.96 15.99 7.66
N ILE A 224 10.80 16.66 7.60
CA ILE A 224 9.48 16.11 7.93
C ILE A 224 8.80 15.68 6.63
N LEU A 225 8.46 14.40 6.53
CA LEU A 225 7.77 13.82 5.39
C LEU A 225 6.29 14.23 5.40
N VAL A 226 5.81 14.80 4.31
CA VAL A 226 4.37 15.02 4.10
C VAL A 226 3.96 14.28 2.83
N ALA A 227 2.98 13.39 2.96
CA ALA A 227 2.47 12.58 1.87
C ALA A 227 0.95 12.57 1.90
N ARG A 228 0.31 12.35 0.74
CA ARG A 228 -1.16 12.19 0.67
C ARG A 228 -1.62 10.94 1.43
N GLN A 229 -0.91 9.84 1.22
CA GLN A 229 -1.14 8.55 1.87
C GLN A 229 0.18 7.79 1.89
N THR A 230 0.41 7.01 2.95
CA THR A 230 1.56 6.11 3.04
C THR A 230 1.13 4.65 2.92
N ASP A 231 1.95 3.88 2.22
CA ASP A 231 1.82 2.43 2.07
C ASP A 231 3.19 1.77 2.35
N PRO A 232 3.30 0.42 2.35
CA PRO A 232 4.58 -0.24 2.63
C PRO A 232 5.73 0.18 1.71
N GLY A 233 5.48 0.68 0.50
CA GLY A 233 6.49 1.20 -0.41
C GLY A 233 7.22 2.44 0.14
N TRP A 234 6.65 3.12 1.14
CA TRP A 234 7.23 4.30 1.79
C TRP A 234 8.26 3.94 2.86
N VAL A 235 8.41 2.66 3.21
CA VAL A 235 9.28 2.22 4.32
C VAL A 235 10.74 2.62 4.14
N ILE A 236 11.17 2.89 2.90
CA ILE A 236 12.51 3.34 2.54
C ILE A 236 12.79 4.79 2.98
N LEU A 237 11.75 5.62 3.12
CA LEU A 237 11.86 7.04 3.46
C LEU A 237 11.81 7.28 4.97
N PHE A 238 11.04 6.48 5.71
CA PHE A 238 10.84 6.65 7.15
C PHE A 238 12.13 6.70 7.98
N PRO A 239 13.18 5.89 7.72
CA PRO A 239 14.38 5.95 8.53
C PRO A 239 15.15 7.27 8.38
N THR A 240 14.88 8.09 7.34
CA THR A 240 15.50 9.43 7.16
C THR A 240 14.65 10.56 7.71
N ALA A 241 13.33 10.37 7.72
CA ALA A 241 12.39 11.37 8.20
C ALA A 241 12.56 11.60 9.70
N ALA A 242 12.49 12.85 10.12
CA ALA A 242 12.44 13.22 11.54
C ALA A 242 11.00 13.17 12.10
N GLY A 243 10.00 13.18 11.21
CA GLY A 243 8.57 13.02 11.50
C GLY A 243 7.77 12.83 10.21
N CYS A 244 6.51 12.39 10.34
CA CYS A 244 5.54 12.23 9.26
C CYS A 244 4.12 12.53 9.74
#